data_AF-A0A2B2C611-F1
#
_entry.id   AF-A0A2B2C611-F1
#
_cell.length_a   1.000
_cell.length_b   1.000
_cell.length_c   1.000
_cell.angle_alpha   90.00
_cell.angle_beta   90.00
_cell.angle_gamma   90.00
#
_symmetry.space_group_name_H-M   'P 1'
#
loop_
_entity.id
_entity.type
_entity.pdbx_description
1 polymer ?
#
loop_
_entity_poly.entity_id
_entity_poly.type
_entity_poly.pdbx_seq_one_letter_code
_entity_poly.pdbx_strand_id
1 'polypeptide(L)'
;MLTQKKNGKGTIYFVDENDVIISKTCTKCNEIKTLDCFAENKEGLGNRRAKCLGCHNKVYASTKDYDVRKLTRVALETRDGISGKECTVCGKWSALGNFAKDSRGLGGRESRCKTCVAKFGRKLREANKEQEAERIRTWRKANPEKEALKKQRRRAREKNLPDNFTKEQMSATFDYFGGCVLTGDVTNIDWDHAVPLATGEVGTTFGNMIPLRSDLNKSKNDSNIFEWFATNKERFKLSQSNFDRLVGWLAEANGMTIEEYRAYVYKCFEKTA
;
A
#
# COMPACT_ATOMS: atom_id res chain seq x y z
N MET A 1 35.53 20.59 -35.69
CA MET A 1 34.70 21.10 -34.56
C MET A 1 33.76 19.99 -34.11
N LEU A 2 33.49 19.85 -32.81
CA LEU A 2 32.55 18.81 -32.32
C LEU A 2 31.12 19.33 -32.41
N THR A 3 30.26 18.59 -33.09
CA THR A 3 28.85 18.96 -33.25
C THR A 3 27.97 18.12 -32.33
N GLN A 4 27.18 18.79 -31.49
CA GLN A 4 26.22 18.12 -30.61
C GLN A 4 24.94 17.77 -31.38
N LYS A 5 24.48 16.52 -31.27
CA LYS A 5 23.24 16.01 -31.86
C LYS A 5 22.38 15.28 -30.81
N LYS A 6 21.10 15.06 -31.10
CA LYS A 6 20.14 14.34 -30.25
C LYS A 6 19.34 13.35 -31.09
N ASN A 7 19.22 12.10 -30.64
CA ASN A 7 18.45 11.08 -31.37
C ASN A 7 16.95 11.10 -30.99
N GLY A 8 16.12 10.33 -31.70
CA GLY A 8 14.67 10.24 -31.44
C GLY A 8 14.28 9.69 -30.05
N LYS A 9 15.22 9.06 -29.33
CA LYS A 9 15.05 8.62 -27.94
C LYS A 9 15.57 9.64 -26.91
N GLY A 10 15.97 10.83 -27.37
CA GLY A 10 16.43 11.93 -26.55
C GLY A 10 17.87 11.84 -26.04
N THR A 11 18.67 10.87 -26.50
CA THR A 11 20.08 10.74 -26.11
C THR A 11 20.95 11.77 -26.84
N ILE A 12 21.75 12.52 -26.08
CA ILE A 12 22.71 13.50 -26.62
C ILE A 12 24.01 12.77 -27.02
N TYR A 13 24.58 13.13 -28.16
CA TYR A 13 25.84 12.58 -28.67
C TYR A 13 26.61 13.62 -29.48
N PHE A 14 27.91 13.41 -29.65
CA PHE A 14 28.81 14.32 -30.36
C PHE A 14 29.46 13.59 -31.52
N VAL A 15 29.55 14.29 -32.65
CA VAL A 15 30.23 13.83 -33.86
C VAL A 15 31.43 14.71 -34.18
N ASP A 16 32.41 14.15 -34.87
CA ASP A 16 33.52 14.89 -35.44
C ASP A 16 33.16 15.53 -36.79
N GLU A 17 34.16 16.05 -37.49
CA GLU A 17 34.00 16.70 -38.80
C GLU A 17 33.60 15.74 -39.94
N ASN A 18 33.77 14.43 -39.74
CA ASN A 18 33.38 13.38 -40.69
C ASN A 18 32.05 12.72 -40.30
N ASP A 19 31.28 13.36 -39.41
CA ASP A 19 30.03 12.86 -38.85
C ASP A 19 30.16 11.53 -38.07
N VAL A 20 31.39 11.16 -37.67
CA VAL A 20 31.64 9.97 -36.86
C VAL A 20 31.33 10.27 -35.40
N ILE A 21 30.51 9.42 -34.78
CA ILE A 21 30.15 9.56 -33.36
C ILE A 21 31.39 9.28 -32.51
N ILE A 22 31.79 10.24 -31.69
CA ILE A 22 32.96 10.13 -30.81
C ILE A 22 32.58 9.96 -29.33
N SER A 23 31.45 10.51 -28.90
CA SER A 23 30.99 10.46 -27.52
C SER A 23 29.47 10.54 -27.42
N LYS A 24 28.91 10.01 -26.33
CA LYS A 24 27.47 10.03 -26.06
C LYS A 24 27.13 9.99 -24.58
N THR A 25 25.92 10.42 -24.26
CA THR A 25 25.37 10.36 -22.90
C THR A 25 25.03 8.92 -22.51
N CYS A 26 25.52 8.49 -21.34
CA CYS A 26 25.13 7.23 -20.74
C CYS A 26 23.69 7.29 -20.20
N THR A 27 22.82 6.35 -20.59
CA THR A 27 21.41 6.34 -20.14
C THR A 27 21.19 5.97 -18.67
N LYS A 28 22.27 5.68 -17.91
CA LYS A 28 22.18 5.34 -16.49
C LYS A 28 22.77 6.39 -15.56
N CYS A 29 23.95 6.93 -15.86
CA CYS A 29 24.57 7.99 -15.05
C CYS A 29 24.42 9.39 -15.64
N ASN A 30 23.86 9.51 -16.85
CA ASN A 30 23.64 10.77 -17.56
C ASN A 30 24.91 11.59 -17.86
N GLU A 31 26.10 11.04 -17.65
CA GLU A 31 27.37 11.63 -18.06
C GLU A 31 27.64 11.41 -19.56
N ILE A 32 28.22 12.41 -20.22
CA ILE A 32 28.78 12.29 -21.57
C ILE A 32 30.12 11.57 -21.47
N LYS A 33 30.31 10.50 -22.26
CA LYS A 33 31.55 9.73 -22.31
C LYS A 33 31.91 9.38 -23.75
N THR A 34 33.19 9.21 -24.02
CA THR A 34 33.70 8.70 -25.30
C THR A 34 33.22 7.28 -25.58
N LEU A 35 33.16 6.87 -26.84
CA LEU A 35 32.56 5.58 -27.24
C LEU A 35 33.31 4.34 -26.69
N ASP A 36 34.60 4.43 -26.42
CA ASP A 36 35.42 3.41 -25.77
C ASP A 36 34.95 3.10 -24.33
N CYS A 37 34.30 4.06 -23.67
CA CYS A 37 33.65 3.86 -22.38
C CYS A 37 32.37 3.01 -22.45
N PHE A 38 32.02 2.44 -23.62
CA PHE A 38 30.83 1.62 -23.83
C PHE A 38 31.20 0.29 -24.52
N ALA A 39 30.55 -0.79 -24.10
CA ALA A 39 30.73 -2.09 -24.77
C ALA A 39 30.11 -2.07 -26.18
N GLU A 40 30.65 -2.90 -27.08
CA GLU A 40 30.18 -3.03 -28.45
C GLU A 40 28.75 -3.59 -28.51
N ASN A 41 27.96 -3.03 -29.42
CA ASN A 41 26.65 -3.51 -29.79
C ASN A 41 26.28 -2.92 -31.16
N LYS A 42 26.18 -3.78 -32.18
CA LYS A 42 25.88 -3.42 -33.57
C LYS A 42 24.54 -2.68 -33.75
N GLU A 43 23.58 -2.88 -32.85
CA GLU A 43 22.26 -2.24 -32.90
C GLU A 43 22.20 -0.92 -32.11
N GLY A 44 23.30 -0.55 -31.45
CA GLY A 44 23.37 0.63 -30.59
C GLY A 44 23.88 1.87 -31.33
N LEU A 45 23.51 3.06 -30.84
CA LEU A 45 24.03 4.33 -31.34
C LEU A 45 25.57 4.33 -31.30
N GLY A 46 26.20 4.50 -32.47
CA GLY A 46 27.65 4.42 -32.65
C GLY A 46 28.23 3.02 -32.47
N ASN A 47 27.46 1.96 -32.75
CA ASN A 47 27.85 0.55 -32.53
C ASN A 47 28.23 0.22 -31.07
N ARG A 48 27.68 1.00 -30.13
CA ARG A 48 27.94 0.86 -28.69
C ARG A 48 26.65 0.75 -27.90
N ARG A 49 26.68 0.02 -26.79
CA ARG A 49 25.57 -0.04 -25.82
C ARG A 49 25.18 1.35 -25.29
N ALA A 50 23.95 1.49 -24.79
CA ALA A 50 23.44 2.75 -24.24
C ALA A 50 24.00 3.11 -22.85
N LYS A 51 24.46 2.11 -22.08
CA LYS A 51 25.06 2.27 -20.75
C LYS A 51 26.57 2.16 -20.84
N CYS A 52 27.30 3.04 -20.16
CA CYS A 52 28.76 2.96 -20.09
C CYS A 52 29.22 1.71 -19.34
N LEU A 53 30.47 1.28 -19.57
CA LEU A 53 31.10 0.15 -18.92
C LEU A 53 31.03 0.27 -17.40
N GLY A 54 31.24 1.46 -16.84
CA GLY A 54 31.10 1.70 -15.39
C GLY A 54 29.68 1.43 -14.88
N CYS A 55 28.64 1.86 -15.60
CA CYS A 55 27.24 1.60 -15.22
C CYS A 55 26.80 0.16 -15.49
N HIS A 56 27.35 -0.47 -16.52
CA HIS A 56 27.15 -1.87 -16.83
C HIS A 56 27.80 -2.76 -15.76
N ASN A 57 29.04 -2.45 -15.39
CA ASN A 57 29.80 -3.15 -14.37
C ASN A 57 29.30 -2.86 -12.96
N LYS A 58 28.58 -1.75 -12.70
CA LYS A 58 27.84 -1.55 -11.44
C LYS A 58 26.67 -2.52 -11.24
N VAL A 59 26.21 -3.22 -12.28
CA VAL A 59 25.32 -4.40 -12.15
C VAL A 59 26.11 -5.65 -11.73
N TYR A 60 27.43 -5.68 -11.96
CA TYR A 60 28.35 -6.78 -11.61
C TYR A 60 29.29 -6.47 -10.43
N ALA A 61 29.24 -5.27 -9.87
CA ALA A 61 30.07 -4.83 -8.74
C ALA A 61 29.35 -4.96 -7.39
N SER A 62 28.01 -5.03 -7.39
CA SER A 62 27.23 -5.44 -6.20
C SER A 62 27.22 -6.96 -5.97
N THR A 63 27.83 -7.74 -6.87
CA THR A 63 27.94 -9.20 -6.81
C THR A 63 29.39 -9.69 -6.73
N LYS A 64 30.37 -8.79 -6.61
CA LYS A 64 31.81 -9.10 -6.68
C LYS A 64 32.48 -9.49 -5.36
N ASP A 65 31.69 -9.99 -4.42
CA ASP A 65 32.19 -10.80 -3.29
C ASP A 65 31.79 -12.28 -3.44
N TYR A 66 31.29 -12.67 -4.61
CA TYR A 66 31.08 -14.07 -4.98
C TYR A 66 32.17 -14.50 -5.97
N ASP A 67 33.09 -15.30 -5.46
CA ASP A 67 34.09 -16.06 -6.21
C ASP A 67 33.44 -16.85 -7.36
N VAL A 68 33.66 -16.39 -8.58
CA VAL A 68 33.05 -16.93 -9.81
C VAL A 68 33.73 -18.24 -10.27
N ARG A 69 34.62 -18.84 -9.47
CA ARG A 69 35.32 -20.10 -9.79
C ARG A 69 35.06 -21.25 -8.80
N LYS A 70 33.91 -21.25 -8.13
CA LYS A 70 33.37 -22.45 -7.48
C LYS A 70 31.93 -22.74 -7.93
N LEU A 71 31.76 -23.05 -9.22
CA LEU A 71 30.66 -23.90 -9.64
C LEU A 71 30.94 -25.31 -9.08
N THR A 72 30.77 -25.49 -7.78
CA THR A 72 30.55 -26.82 -7.21
C THR A 72 29.36 -27.39 -7.99
N ARG A 73 29.59 -28.41 -8.80
CA ARG A 73 28.52 -29.25 -9.35
C ARG A 73 27.77 -29.82 -8.15
N VAL A 74 26.73 -29.13 -7.69
CA VAL A 74 25.85 -29.64 -6.63
C VAL A 74 25.10 -30.81 -7.24
N ALA A 75 25.39 -32.02 -6.75
CA ALA A 75 24.70 -33.23 -7.17
C ALA A 75 23.49 -33.48 -6.27
N LEU A 76 22.52 -34.21 -6.82
CA LEU A 76 21.48 -34.82 -6.01
C LEU A 76 22.08 -36.12 -5.44
N GLU A 77 22.14 -36.21 -4.11
CA GLU A 77 22.75 -37.33 -3.40
C GLU A 77 21.71 -37.97 -2.47
N THR A 78 21.79 -39.28 -2.29
CA THR A 78 20.97 -40.01 -1.31
C THR A 78 21.87 -40.45 -0.17
N ARG A 79 21.54 -40.04 1.07
CA ARG A 79 22.22 -40.47 2.31
C ARG A 79 21.19 -41.09 3.22
N ASP A 80 21.44 -42.31 3.70
CA ASP A 80 20.53 -43.06 4.58
C ASP A 80 19.07 -43.14 4.04
N GLY A 81 18.93 -43.36 2.72
CA GLY A 81 17.63 -43.43 2.04
C GLY A 81 16.94 -42.07 1.81
N ILE A 82 17.57 -40.96 2.18
CA ILE A 82 17.01 -39.61 2.03
C ILE A 82 17.72 -38.87 0.90
N SER A 83 16.97 -38.47 -0.13
CA SER A 83 17.49 -37.60 -1.20
C SER A 83 17.69 -36.16 -0.69
N GLY A 84 18.86 -35.61 -0.98
CA GLY A 84 19.29 -34.28 -0.55
C GLY A 84 20.36 -33.70 -1.46
N LYS A 85 20.77 -32.48 -1.16
CA LYS A 85 21.81 -31.77 -1.90
C LYS A 85 22.51 -30.75 -1.02
N GLU A 86 23.66 -30.29 -1.46
CA GLU A 86 24.37 -29.20 -0.80
C GLU A 86 23.73 -27.84 -1.12
N CYS A 87 23.59 -27.01 -0.09
CA CYS A 87 23.16 -25.63 -0.26
C CYS A 87 24.27 -24.79 -0.91
N THR A 88 23.96 -24.11 -2.01
CA THR A 88 24.94 -23.27 -2.74
C THR A 88 25.45 -22.05 -1.96
N VAL A 89 24.82 -21.71 -0.83
CA VAL A 89 25.20 -20.56 0.01
C VAL A 89 25.97 -20.99 1.25
N CYS A 90 25.54 -22.03 1.95
CA CYS A 90 26.22 -22.46 3.19
C CYS A 90 27.09 -23.71 3.03
N GLY A 91 27.08 -24.35 1.85
CA GLY A 91 27.84 -25.57 1.56
C GLY A 91 27.38 -26.82 2.31
N LYS A 92 26.38 -26.72 3.20
CA LYS A 92 25.91 -27.87 3.98
C LYS A 92 24.98 -28.76 3.15
N TRP A 93 25.22 -30.07 3.18
CA TRP A 93 24.27 -31.06 2.69
C TRP A 93 22.99 -31.03 3.53
N SER A 94 21.84 -31.16 2.88
CA SER A 94 20.55 -31.23 3.58
C SER A 94 19.53 -31.99 2.73
N ALA A 95 18.57 -32.64 3.39
CA ALA A 95 17.45 -33.31 2.71
C ALA A 95 16.66 -32.33 1.82
N LEU A 96 16.11 -32.80 0.70
CA LEU A 96 15.34 -31.96 -0.23
C LEU A 96 14.17 -31.21 0.43
N GLY A 97 13.60 -31.76 1.51
CA GLY A 97 12.57 -31.12 2.32
C GLY A 97 12.98 -29.77 2.93
N ASN A 98 14.29 -29.56 3.14
CA ASN A 98 14.86 -28.32 3.69
C ASN A 98 15.08 -27.23 2.64
N PHE A 99 14.66 -27.46 1.41
CA PHE A 99 14.68 -26.51 0.31
C PHE A 99 13.24 -26.18 -0.11
N ALA A 100 12.99 -24.93 -0.48
CA ALA A 100 11.70 -24.53 -1.04
C ALA A 100 11.47 -25.22 -2.39
N LYS A 101 10.21 -25.39 -2.78
CA LYS A 101 9.86 -25.96 -4.09
C LYS A 101 10.26 -24.98 -5.19
N ASP A 102 10.95 -25.48 -6.20
CA ASP A 102 11.25 -24.75 -7.43
C ASP A 102 11.39 -25.79 -8.55
N SER A 103 10.40 -25.82 -9.45
CA SER A 103 10.34 -26.81 -10.54
C SER A 103 11.53 -26.73 -11.50
N ARG A 104 12.21 -25.58 -11.54
CA ARG A 104 13.40 -25.38 -12.39
C ARG A 104 14.71 -25.75 -11.69
N GLY A 105 14.67 -25.99 -10.38
CA GLY A 105 15.84 -26.32 -9.58
C GLY A 105 16.10 -27.83 -9.51
N LEU A 106 17.36 -28.20 -9.29
CA LEU A 106 17.77 -29.61 -9.15
C LEU A 106 16.93 -30.33 -8.08
N GLY A 107 16.31 -31.46 -8.46
CA GLY A 107 15.40 -32.22 -7.60
C GLY A 107 14.06 -31.51 -7.31
N GLY A 108 13.64 -30.55 -8.15
CA GLY A 108 12.40 -29.77 -7.98
C GLY A 108 12.45 -28.80 -6.80
N ARG A 109 13.66 -28.38 -6.40
CA ARG A 109 13.91 -27.56 -5.21
C ARG A 109 14.90 -26.43 -5.48
N GLU A 110 14.77 -25.33 -4.75
CA GLU A 110 15.74 -24.22 -4.77
C GLU A 110 17.17 -24.71 -4.48
N SER A 111 18.18 -24.01 -4.99
CA SER A 111 19.59 -24.30 -4.75
C SER A 111 20.06 -23.92 -3.34
N ARG A 112 19.30 -23.07 -2.65
CA ARG A 112 19.58 -22.55 -1.30
C ARG A 112 18.64 -23.16 -0.30
N CYS A 113 19.14 -23.56 0.87
CA CYS A 113 18.28 -24.08 1.93
C CYS A 113 17.39 -22.98 2.52
N LYS A 114 16.26 -23.37 3.11
CA LYS A 114 15.26 -22.48 3.71
C LYS A 114 15.87 -21.52 4.74
N THR A 115 16.86 -21.98 5.51
CA THR A 115 17.53 -21.15 6.52
C THR A 115 18.35 -20.02 5.90
N CYS A 116 19.09 -20.30 4.82
CA CYS A 116 19.81 -19.29 4.05
C CYS A 116 18.86 -18.28 3.38
N VAL A 117 17.76 -18.76 2.80
CA VAL A 117 16.72 -17.90 2.20
C VAL A 117 16.11 -16.98 3.27
N ALA A 118 15.76 -17.53 4.44
CA ALA A 118 15.21 -16.75 5.55
C ALA A 118 16.21 -15.70 6.08
N LYS A 119 17.49 -16.06 6.22
CA LYS A 119 18.55 -15.13 6.65
C LYS A 119 18.72 -13.99 5.66
N PHE A 120 18.73 -14.29 4.35
CA PHE A 120 18.79 -13.27 3.31
C PHE A 120 17.55 -12.37 3.33
N GLY A 121 16.36 -12.94 3.45
CA GLY A 121 15.11 -12.19 3.54
C GLY A 121 15.07 -11.23 4.74
N ARG A 122 15.62 -11.61 5.90
CA ARG A 122 15.76 -10.71 7.05
C ARG A 122 16.67 -9.52 6.74
N LYS A 123 17.88 -9.79 6.21
CA LYS A 123 18.83 -8.73 5.82
C LYS A 123 18.23 -7.75 4.81
N LEU A 124 17.48 -8.26 3.82
CA LEU A 124 16.83 -7.41 2.83
C LEU A 124 15.75 -6.52 3.45
N ARG A 125 14.95 -7.06 4.39
CA ARG A 125 13.95 -6.26 5.12
C ARG A 125 14.60 -5.18 5.99
N GLU A 126 15.72 -5.50 6.64
CA GLU A 126 16.49 -4.54 7.44
C GLU A 126 17.09 -3.43 6.56
N ALA A 127 17.74 -3.80 5.46
CA ALA A 127 18.33 -2.85 4.51
C ALA A 127 17.29 -1.94 3.85
N ASN A 128 16.08 -2.46 3.60
CA ASN A 128 15.00 -1.72 2.95
C ASN A 128 13.98 -1.13 3.95
N LYS A 129 14.26 -1.18 5.26
CA LYS A 129 13.33 -0.75 6.31
C LYS A 129 12.84 0.67 6.10
N GLU A 130 13.74 1.60 5.81
CA GLU A 130 13.40 3.02 5.61
C GLU A 130 12.62 3.25 4.32
N GLN A 131 12.98 2.57 3.24
CA GLN A 131 12.26 2.67 1.97
C GLN A 131 10.82 2.15 2.10
N GLU A 132 10.64 1.03 2.82
CA GLU A 132 9.32 0.48 3.09
C GLU A 132 8.50 1.39 4.02
N ALA A 133 9.14 1.95 5.06
CA ALA A 133 8.51 2.94 5.93
C ALA A 133 8.05 4.16 5.13
N GLU A 134 8.89 4.68 4.25
CA GLU A 134 8.56 5.83 3.40
C GLU A 134 7.44 5.52 2.41
N ARG A 135 7.47 4.34 1.77
CA ARG A 135 6.39 3.86 0.91
C ARG A 135 5.05 3.82 1.66
N ILE A 136 5.06 3.28 2.89
CA ILE A 136 3.86 3.24 3.74
C ILE A 136 3.41 4.66 4.13
N ARG A 137 4.34 5.54 4.54
CA ARG A 137 4.04 6.95 4.86
C ARG A 137 3.38 7.66 3.68
N THR A 138 3.97 7.54 2.50
CA THR A 138 3.45 8.14 1.26
C THR A 138 2.07 7.60 0.92
N TRP A 139 1.88 6.26 0.99
CA TRP A 139 0.57 5.65 0.72
C TRP A 139 -0.51 6.13 1.69
N ARG A 140 -0.19 6.22 3.00
CA ARG A 140 -1.12 6.72 4.03
C ARG A 140 -1.51 8.17 3.78
N LYS A 141 -0.54 9.03 3.45
CA LYS A 141 -0.78 10.45 3.13
C LYS A 141 -1.67 10.61 1.89
N ALA A 142 -1.50 9.75 0.89
CA ALA A 142 -2.32 9.75 -0.32
C ALA A 142 -3.70 9.07 -0.16
N ASN A 143 -3.94 8.33 0.94
CA ASN A 143 -5.19 7.59 1.17
C ASN A 143 -5.78 7.88 2.57
N PRO A 144 -6.03 9.16 2.93
CA PRO A 144 -6.51 9.52 4.27
C PRO A 144 -7.86 8.87 4.61
N GLU A 145 -8.77 8.76 3.64
CA GLU A 145 -10.07 8.12 3.78
C GLU A 145 -9.97 6.64 4.22
N LYS A 146 -9.02 5.90 3.63
CA LYS A 146 -8.82 4.47 3.92
C LYS A 146 -8.25 4.28 5.31
N GLU A 147 -7.33 5.16 5.71
CA GLU A 147 -6.77 5.14 7.05
C GLU A 147 -7.81 5.55 8.11
N ALA A 148 -8.67 6.52 7.82
CA ALA A 148 -9.78 6.89 8.69
C ALA A 148 -10.76 5.72 8.90
N LEU A 149 -11.23 5.09 7.81
CA LEU A 149 -12.11 3.93 7.88
C LEU A 149 -11.47 2.76 8.64
N LYS A 150 -10.18 2.47 8.36
CA LYS A 150 -9.43 1.43 9.07
C LYS A 150 -9.36 1.69 10.57
N LYS A 151 -9.17 2.95 10.99
CA LYS A 151 -9.18 3.34 12.41
C LYS A 151 -10.56 3.13 13.04
N GLN A 152 -11.64 3.53 12.37
CA GLN A 152 -13.01 3.33 12.89
C GLN A 152 -13.36 1.84 13.04
N ARG A 153 -13.03 1.02 12.05
CA ARG A 153 -13.23 -0.43 12.14
C ARG A 153 -12.43 -1.06 13.27
N ARG A 154 -11.17 -0.64 13.47
CA ARG A 154 -10.35 -1.10 14.61
C ARG A 154 -11.02 -0.80 15.95
N ARG A 155 -11.54 0.42 16.14
CA ARG A 155 -12.22 0.82 17.38
C ARG A 155 -13.46 -0.02 17.67
N ALA A 156 -14.23 -0.39 16.63
CA ALA A 156 -15.36 -1.30 16.79
C ALA A 156 -14.90 -2.72 17.18
N ARG A 157 -13.87 -3.27 16.53
CA ARG A 157 -13.30 -4.58 16.88
C ARG A 157 -12.77 -4.66 18.32
N GLU A 158 -12.13 -3.58 18.80
CA GLU A 158 -11.66 -3.51 20.20
C GLU A 158 -12.79 -3.62 21.22
N LYS A 159 -14.02 -3.33 20.81
CA LYS A 159 -15.24 -3.47 21.62
C LYS A 159 -16.06 -4.72 21.25
N ASN A 160 -15.52 -5.61 20.41
CA ASN A 160 -16.22 -6.78 19.86
C ASN A 160 -17.52 -6.41 19.11
N LEU A 161 -17.55 -5.24 18.48
CA LEU A 161 -18.68 -4.75 17.71
C LEU A 161 -18.48 -5.00 16.20
N PRO A 162 -19.58 -5.13 15.42
CA PRO A 162 -19.50 -5.26 13.97
C PRO A 162 -18.71 -4.12 13.32
N ASP A 163 -17.91 -4.41 12.28
CA ASP A 163 -17.04 -3.43 11.62
C ASP A 163 -17.07 -3.55 10.08
N ASN A 164 -18.21 -3.96 9.53
CA ASN A 164 -18.40 -4.32 8.13
C ASN A 164 -18.67 -3.13 7.18
N PHE A 165 -18.65 -1.87 7.65
CA PHE A 165 -18.86 -0.70 6.79
C PHE A 165 -17.79 -0.58 5.69
N THR A 166 -18.15 -0.66 4.41
CA THR A 166 -17.22 -0.72 3.26
C THR A 166 -16.90 0.63 2.62
N LYS A 167 -15.89 0.67 1.73
CA LYS A 167 -15.58 1.88 0.96
C LYS A 167 -16.70 2.20 -0.03
N GLU A 168 -17.32 1.17 -0.59
CA GLU A 168 -18.43 1.28 -1.54
C GLU A 168 -19.66 1.86 -0.83
N GLN A 169 -19.95 1.37 0.38
CA GLN A 169 -20.96 1.93 1.26
C GLN A 169 -20.65 3.38 1.65
N MET A 170 -19.39 3.68 1.99
CA MET A 170 -18.93 5.04 2.27
C MET A 170 -19.18 5.99 1.09
N SER A 171 -18.86 5.56 -0.14
CA SER A 171 -19.16 6.33 -1.36
C SER A 171 -20.65 6.51 -1.53
N ALA A 172 -21.43 5.43 -1.48
CA ALA A 172 -22.87 5.47 -1.67
C ALA A 172 -23.59 6.37 -0.66
N THR A 173 -23.20 6.32 0.62
CA THR A 173 -23.73 7.21 1.66
C THR A 173 -23.35 8.66 1.39
N PHE A 174 -22.11 8.94 0.99
CA PHE A 174 -21.68 10.30 0.65
C PHE A 174 -22.40 10.85 -0.58
N ASP A 175 -22.57 10.02 -1.63
CA ASP A 175 -23.29 10.37 -2.85
C ASP A 175 -24.78 10.63 -2.57
N TYR A 176 -25.39 9.84 -1.69
CA TYR A 176 -26.78 10.04 -1.27
C TYR A 176 -26.97 11.40 -0.58
N PHE A 177 -26.13 11.74 0.40
CA PHE A 177 -26.29 12.98 1.17
C PHE A 177 -25.68 14.22 0.51
N GLY A 178 -24.68 14.04 -0.35
CA GLY A 178 -23.95 15.12 -1.01
C GLY A 178 -23.03 15.92 -0.08
N GLY A 179 -22.76 15.45 1.14
CA GLY A 179 -21.95 16.14 2.14
C GLY A 179 -22.34 15.76 3.58
N CYS A 180 -22.08 16.68 4.51
CA CYS A 180 -22.55 16.61 5.89
C CYS A 180 -24.06 16.45 5.91
N VAL A 181 -24.55 15.38 6.54
CA VAL A 181 -25.97 15.05 6.51
C VAL A 181 -26.87 16.12 7.13
N LEU A 182 -26.37 16.93 8.07
CA LEU A 182 -27.16 17.96 8.75
C LEU A 182 -27.09 19.34 8.08
N THR A 183 -26.04 19.62 7.30
CA THR A 183 -25.78 20.97 6.75
C THR A 183 -25.58 21.03 5.24
N GLY A 184 -25.31 19.89 4.58
CA GLY A 184 -24.93 19.83 3.17
C GLY A 184 -23.51 20.32 2.86
N ASP A 185 -22.73 20.73 3.87
CA ASP A 185 -21.34 21.15 3.68
C ASP A 185 -20.49 19.98 3.18
N VAL A 186 -19.56 20.23 2.27
CA VAL A 186 -18.66 19.21 1.71
C VAL A 186 -17.25 19.28 2.28
N THR A 187 -16.99 20.28 3.11
CA THR A 187 -15.68 20.52 3.71
C THR A 187 -15.61 19.99 5.14
N ASN A 188 -14.41 19.56 5.56
CA ASN A 188 -14.14 19.08 6.92
C ASN A 188 -15.15 18.01 7.37
N ILE A 189 -15.32 16.96 6.56
CA ILE A 189 -16.24 15.86 6.84
C ILE A 189 -15.54 14.74 7.57
N ASP A 190 -16.10 14.35 8.71
CA ASP A 190 -15.77 13.14 9.43
C ASP A 190 -16.88 12.10 9.25
N TRP A 191 -16.52 10.83 9.49
CA TRP A 191 -17.46 9.73 9.56
C TRP A 191 -17.82 9.47 11.02
N ASP A 192 -19.04 9.85 11.39
CA ASP A 192 -19.61 9.72 12.73
C ASP A 192 -20.39 8.41 12.89
N HIS A 193 -20.44 7.92 14.13
CA HIS A 193 -21.33 6.84 14.56
C HIS A 193 -22.61 7.45 15.11
N ALA A 194 -23.74 7.29 14.41
CA ALA A 194 -25.03 7.81 14.83
C ALA A 194 -25.37 7.36 16.26
N VAL A 195 -25.22 6.06 16.52
CA VAL A 195 -25.12 5.45 17.85
C VAL A 195 -23.65 5.24 18.20
N PRO A 196 -23.09 5.96 19.19
CA PRO A 196 -21.67 5.91 19.52
C PRO A 196 -21.20 4.52 19.96
N LEU A 197 -19.96 4.15 19.61
CA LEU A 197 -19.31 2.92 20.10
C LEU A 197 -19.23 2.85 21.64
N ALA A 198 -19.36 3.98 22.34
CA ALA A 198 -19.37 4.04 23.80
C ALA A 198 -20.51 3.21 24.40
N THR A 199 -21.67 3.16 23.73
CA THR A 199 -22.85 2.37 24.14
C THR A 199 -22.57 0.87 24.20
N GLY A 200 -21.61 0.37 23.43
CA GLY A 200 -21.33 -1.07 23.35
C GLY A 200 -22.39 -1.87 22.57
N GLU A 201 -23.31 -1.21 21.86
CA GLU A 201 -24.44 -1.87 21.20
C GLU A 201 -24.31 -1.91 19.67
N VAL A 202 -23.78 -0.83 19.08
CA VAL A 202 -23.72 -0.68 17.61
C VAL A 202 -22.29 -0.40 17.15
N GLY A 203 -21.86 -1.12 16.12
CA GLY A 203 -20.51 -1.03 15.57
C GLY A 203 -20.34 -0.04 14.42
N THR A 204 -19.25 -0.20 13.68
CA THR A 204 -18.94 0.55 12.45
C THR A 204 -19.62 -0.14 11.26
N THR A 205 -20.90 0.15 11.04
CA THR A 205 -21.78 -0.51 10.05
C THR A 205 -22.48 0.50 9.13
N PHE A 206 -23.05 0.03 8.01
CA PHE A 206 -23.76 0.90 7.05
C PHE A 206 -24.86 1.74 7.71
N GLY A 207 -25.75 1.12 8.50
CA GLY A 207 -26.83 1.81 9.21
C GLY A 207 -26.40 2.61 10.45
N ASN A 208 -25.10 2.82 10.67
CA ASN A 208 -24.59 3.60 11.81
C ASN A 208 -23.55 4.66 11.41
N MET A 209 -22.97 4.59 10.21
CA MET A 209 -21.92 5.50 9.77
C MET A 209 -22.49 6.64 8.91
N ILE A 210 -22.32 7.89 9.37
CA ILE A 210 -22.88 9.07 8.70
C ILE A 210 -21.81 10.14 8.42
N PRO A 211 -21.86 10.83 7.27
CA PRO A 211 -20.98 11.95 6.99
C PRO A 211 -21.45 13.17 7.80
N LEU A 212 -20.58 13.70 8.65
CA LEU A 212 -20.90 14.82 9.52
C LEU A 212 -19.74 15.81 9.54
N ARG A 213 -20.04 17.11 9.52
CA ARG A 213 -19.02 18.15 9.66
C ARG A 213 -18.26 17.97 10.98
N SER A 214 -16.94 18.12 10.96
CA SER A 214 -16.06 17.77 12.08
C SER A 214 -16.40 18.45 13.41
N ASP A 215 -16.86 19.69 13.39
CA ASP A 215 -17.29 20.43 14.59
C ASP A 215 -18.59 19.86 15.18
N LEU A 216 -19.55 19.47 14.35
CA LEU A 216 -20.79 18.80 14.76
C LEU A 216 -20.49 17.42 15.32
N ASN A 217 -19.63 16.64 14.65
CA ASN A 217 -19.17 15.34 15.13
C ASN A 217 -18.52 15.45 16.52
N LYS A 218 -17.60 16.40 16.72
CA LYS A 218 -16.99 16.67 18.03
C LYS A 218 -18.00 17.12 19.08
N SER A 219 -18.99 17.94 18.69
CA SER A 219 -20.02 18.40 19.62
C SER A 219 -20.98 17.29 20.01
N LYS A 220 -21.30 16.37 19.09
CA LYS A 220 -22.15 15.20 19.35
C LYS A 220 -21.42 14.20 20.24
N ASN A 221 -20.17 13.89 19.91
CA ASN A 221 -19.34 12.94 20.64
C ASN A 221 -20.10 11.63 20.92
N ASP A 222 -20.28 11.29 22.19
CA ASP A 222 -20.96 10.12 22.71
C ASP A 222 -22.43 10.39 23.11
N SER A 223 -22.99 11.54 22.72
CA SER A 223 -24.39 11.89 23.01
C SER A 223 -25.36 11.09 22.14
N ASN A 224 -26.58 10.91 22.67
CA ASN A 224 -27.72 10.43 21.88
C ASN A 224 -28.03 11.44 20.77
N ILE A 225 -28.10 10.97 19.52
CA ILE A 225 -28.25 11.86 18.35
C ILE A 225 -29.55 12.67 18.36
N PHE A 226 -30.63 12.12 18.91
CA PHE A 226 -31.93 12.80 19.00
C PHE A 226 -31.89 13.92 20.04
N GLU A 227 -31.37 13.62 21.24
CA GLU A 227 -31.23 14.60 22.30
C GLU A 227 -30.25 15.70 21.91
N TRP A 228 -29.09 15.32 21.37
CA TRP A 228 -28.07 16.26 20.91
C TRP A 228 -28.63 17.21 19.85
N PHE A 229 -29.38 16.68 18.87
CA PHE A 229 -29.99 17.51 17.83
C PHE A 229 -31.01 18.47 18.43
N ALA A 230 -31.92 17.99 19.29
CA ALA A 230 -32.93 18.81 19.93
C ALA A 230 -32.31 19.98 20.72
N THR A 231 -31.23 19.73 21.46
CA THR A 231 -30.52 20.75 22.24
C THR A 231 -29.70 21.71 21.38
N ASN A 232 -29.13 21.26 20.25
CA ASN A 232 -28.13 22.04 19.51
C ASN A 232 -28.60 22.57 18.15
N LYS A 233 -29.82 22.24 17.69
CA LYS A 233 -30.32 22.66 16.37
C LYS A 233 -30.27 24.18 16.18
N GLU A 234 -30.69 24.96 17.18
CA GLU A 234 -30.70 26.44 17.08
C GLU A 234 -29.28 27.00 17.10
N ARG A 235 -28.42 26.46 17.98
CA ARG A 235 -27.02 26.85 18.11
C ARG A 235 -26.25 26.72 16.78
N PHE A 236 -26.47 25.61 16.07
CA PHE A 236 -25.79 25.34 14.80
C PHE A 236 -26.63 25.69 13.56
N LYS A 237 -27.84 26.25 13.74
CA LYS A 237 -28.80 26.57 12.67
C LYS A 237 -29.11 25.36 11.77
N LEU A 238 -29.36 24.22 12.38
CA LEU A 238 -29.62 22.95 11.69
C LEU A 238 -31.08 22.88 11.24
N SER A 239 -31.31 22.38 10.02
CA SER A 239 -32.65 22.17 9.51
C SER A 239 -33.29 20.91 10.09
N GLN A 240 -34.54 21.01 10.54
CA GLN A 240 -35.35 19.85 10.92
C GLN A 240 -35.50 18.87 9.76
N SER A 241 -35.70 19.37 8.53
CA SER A 241 -35.88 18.50 7.35
C SER A 241 -34.65 17.65 7.03
N ASN A 242 -33.44 18.20 7.25
CA ASN A 242 -32.19 17.44 7.08
C ASN A 242 -32.07 16.32 8.11
N PHE A 243 -32.49 16.61 9.35
CA PHE A 243 -32.49 15.62 10.43
C PHE A 243 -33.55 14.54 10.20
N ASP A 244 -34.75 14.90 9.77
CA ASP A 244 -35.81 13.93 9.46
C ASP A 244 -35.38 13.02 8.30
N ARG A 245 -34.72 13.57 7.28
CA ARG A 245 -34.12 12.80 6.19
C ARG A 245 -33.04 11.83 6.70
N LEU A 246 -32.18 12.27 7.61
CA LEU A 246 -31.17 11.41 8.25
C LEU A 246 -31.83 10.24 8.99
N VAL A 247 -32.83 10.53 9.81
CA VAL A 247 -33.51 9.52 10.62
C VAL A 247 -34.24 8.51 9.73
N GLY A 248 -34.90 8.96 8.66
CA GLY A 248 -35.51 8.07 7.68
C GLY A 248 -34.51 7.13 7.03
N TRP A 249 -33.35 7.66 6.60
CA TRP A 249 -32.28 6.85 6.01
C TRP A 249 -31.69 5.84 7.01
N LEU A 250 -31.45 6.24 8.26
CA LEU A 250 -30.96 5.34 9.30
C LEU A 250 -31.97 4.23 9.62
N ALA A 251 -33.26 4.56 9.70
CA ALA A 251 -34.31 3.59 9.94
C ALA A 251 -34.38 2.56 8.81
N GLU A 252 -34.39 3.01 7.55
CA GLU A 252 -34.37 2.15 6.36
C GLU A 252 -33.11 1.26 6.34
N ALA A 253 -31.92 1.81 6.58
CA ALA A 253 -30.67 1.07 6.59
C ALA A 253 -30.59 -0.01 7.69
N ASN A 254 -31.42 0.09 8.73
CA ASN A 254 -31.54 -0.90 9.80
C ASN A 254 -32.82 -1.75 9.69
N GLY A 255 -33.63 -1.59 8.63
CA GLY A 255 -34.87 -2.33 8.43
C GLY A 255 -35.95 -2.03 9.48
N MET A 256 -35.99 -0.79 9.97
CA MET A 256 -36.91 -0.33 11.02
C MET A 256 -37.81 0.79 10.48
N THR A 257 -38.96 0.99 11.12
CA THR A 257 -39.70 2.26 11.03
C THR A 257 -38.94 3.38 11.74
N ILE A 258 -39.34 4.64 11.50
CA ILE A 258 -38.73 5.81 12.17
C ILE A 258 -38.91 5.71 13.69
N GLU A 259 -40.10 5.30 14.14
CA GLU A 259 -40.46 5.15 15.55
C GLU A 259 -39.66 4.01 16.19
N GLU A 260 -39.54 2.87 15.51
CA GLU A 260 -38.73 1.73 15.96
C GLU A 260 -37.26 2.10 16.06
N TYR A 261 -36.71 2.78 15.06
CA TYR A 261 -35.31 3.22 15.07
C TYR A 261 -35.05 4.20 16.22
N ARG A 262 -35.94 5.16 16.45
CA ARG A 262 -35.83 6.08 17.59
C ARG A 262 -35.82 5.31 18.91
N ALA A 263 -36.77 4.41 19.13
CA ALA A 263 -36.83 3.59 20.34
C ALA A 263 -35.58 2.72 20.52
N TYR A 264 -35.08 2.13 19.43
CA TYR A 264 -33.84 1.35 19.41
C TYR A 264 -32.63 2.17 19.85
N VAL A 265 -32.47 3.38 19.32
CA VAL A 265 -31.37 4.27 19.72
C VAL A 265 -31.44 4.58 21.21
N TYR A 266 -32.60 4.96 21.76
CA TYR A 266 -32.73 5.21 23.20
C TYR A 266 -32.37 3.98 24.05
N LYS A 267 -32.83 2.80 23.67
CA LYS A 267 -32.49 1.54 24.33
C LYS A 267 -30.99 1.25 24.34
N CYS A 268 -30.24 1.68 23.32
CA CYS A 268 -28.78 1.51 23.30
C CYS A 268 -28.08 2.30 24.41
N PHE A 269 -28.65 3.44 24.82
CA PHE A 269 -28.08 4.28 25.88
C PHE A 269 -28.45 3.79 27.28
N GLU A 270 -29.62 3.19 27.47
CA GLU A 270 -30.06 2.64 28.77
C GLU A 270 -29.12 1.55 29.30
N LYS A 271 -28.55 0.74 28.40
CA LYS A 271 -27.65 -0.37 28.76
C LYS A 271 -26.23 0.07 29.13
N THR A 272 -25.95 1.36 29.05
CA THR A 272 -24.65 1.95 29.41
C THR A 272 -24.58 2.33 30.90
N ALA A 273 -25.71 2.22 31.63
CA ALA A 273 -25.85 2.53 33.05
C ALA A 273 -25.59 1.32 33.98
#